data_AF-A0A5D4GR75-F1
#
_entry.id   AF-A0A5D4GR75-F1
#
_cell.length_a   1.000
_cell.length_b   1.000
_cell.length_c   1.000
_cell.angle_alpha   90.00
_cell.angle_beta   90.00
_cell.angle_gamma   90.00
#
_symmetry.space_group_name_H-M   'P 1'
#
loop_
_entity.id
_entity.type
_entity.pdbx_description
1 polymer ?
#
loop_
_entity_poly.entity_id
_entity_poly.type
_entity_poly.pdbx_seq_one_letter_code
_entity_poly.pdbx_strand_id
1 'polypeptide(L)' 'MNAFLSKFMMYYEIKRMYRQGRSVSKISKDVGCNRRTVKKYLAMDDGEFESFL' A
#
# COMPACT_ATOMS: atom_id res chain seq x y z
N MET A 1 -9.33 -15.20 -3.45
CA MET A 1 -8.50 -14.63 -2.37
C MET A 1 -9.40 -13.78 -1.49
N ASN A 2 -9.29 -13.88 -0.16
CA ASN A 2 -10.09 -13.07 0.76
C ASN A 2 -9.73 -11.57 0.56
N ALA A 3 -10.72 -10.71 0.37
CA ALA A 3 -10.53 -9.27 0.13
C ALA A 3 -9.73 -8.58 1.26
N PHE A 4 -9.86 -9.05 2.50
CA PHE A 4 -9.07 -8.61 3.64
C PHE A 4 -7.58 -8.90 3.43
N LEU A 5 -7.24 -10.17 3.15
CA LEU A 5 -5.85 -10.59 2.91
C LEU A 5 -5.23 -9.84 1.73
N SER A 6 -5.99 -9.58 0.66
CA SER A 6 -5.51 -8.82 -0.48
C SER A 6 -5.15 -7.37 -0.12
N LYS A 7 -5.99 -6.68 0.67
CA LYS A 7 -5.69 -5.31 1.13
C LYS A 7 -4.48 -5.29 2.07
N PHE A 8 -4.42 -6.24 3.01
CA PHE A 8 -3.32 -6.35 3.96
C PHE A 8 -1.98 -6.53 3.24
N MET A 9 -1.89 -7.50 2.32
CA MET A 9 -0.68 -7.71 1.52
C MET A 9 -0.30 -6.47 0.70
N MET A 10 -1.28 -5.80 0.06
CA MET A 10 -1.01 -4.61 -0.75
C MET A 10 -0.44 -3.45 0.09
N TYR A 11 -0.98 -3.23 1.29
CA TYR A 11 -0.50 -2.19 2.21
C TYR A 11 0.97 -2.39 2.60
N TYR A 12 1.33 -3.59 3.06
CA TYR A 12 2.72 -3.89 3.44
C TYR A 12 3.67 -3.88 2.25
N GLU A 13 3.22 -4.35 1.08
CA GLU A 13 4.03 -4.30 -0.14
C GLU A 13 4.35 -2.86 -0.56
N ILE A 14 3.36 -1.96 -0.53
CA ILE A 14 3.56 -0.54 -0.82
C ILE A 14 4.60 0.08 0.13
N LYS A 15 4.47 -0.17 1.44
CA LYS A 15 5.44 0.34 2.44
C LYS A 15 6.83 -0.23 2.22
N ARG A 16 6.96 -1.53 1.95
CA ARG A 16 8.23 -2.20 1.65
C ARG A 16 8.92 -1.56 0.44
N MET A 17 8.21 -1.39 -0.67
CA MET A 17 8.74 -0.81 -1.90
C MET A 17 9.16 0.66 -1.71
N TYR A 18 8.41 1.43 -0.93
CA TYR A 18 8.76 2.82 -0.63
C TYR A 18 10.03 2.92 0.23
N ARG A 19 10.17 2.04 1.24
CA ARG A 19 11.41 1.94 2.05
C ARG A 19 12.64 1.55 1.21
N GLN A 20 12.45 0.87 0.09
CA GLN A 20 13.50 0.59 -0.90
C GLN A 20 13.82 1.78 -1.82
N GLY A 21 13.21 2.95 -1.60
CA GLY A 21 13.44 4.17 -2.39
C GLY A 21 12.65 4.25 -3.69
N ARG A 22 11.67 3.36 -3.93
CA ARG A 22 10.86 3.42 -5.16
C ARG A 22 9.89 4.59 -5.12
N SER A 23 9.72 5.28 -6.26
CA SER A 23 8.77 6.39 -6.38
C SER A 23 7.32 5.90 -6.37
N VAL A 24 6.39 6.74 -5.91
CA VAL A 24 4.93 6.46 -5.90
C VAL A 24 4.42 6.02 -7.28
N SER A 25 4.94 6.61 -8.37
CA SER A 25 4.55 6.26 -9.73
C SER A 25 5.02 4.85 -10.12
N LYS A 26 6.23 4.46 -9.71
CA LYS A 26 6.76 3.09 -9.95
C LYS A 26 6.00 2.06 -9.13
N ILE A 27 5.76 2.34 -7.84
CA ILE A 27 4.97 1.47 -6.95
C ILE A 27 3.57 1.25 -7.55
N SER A 28 2.86 2.32 -7.87
CA SER A 28 1.51 2.27 -8.47
C SER A 28 1.44 1.37 -9.72
N LYS A 29 2.45 1.44 -10.59
CA LYS A 29 2.55 0.56 -11.77
C LYS A 29 2.82 -0.89 -11.40
N ASP A 30 3.72 -1.13 -10.45
CA ASP A 30 4.17 -2.47 -10.07
C ASP A 30 3.08 -3.25 -9.29
N VAL A 31 2.37 -2.60 -8.37
CA VAL A 31 1.25 -3.23 -7.62
C VAL A 31 -0.11 -3.10 -8.32
N GLY A 32 -0.19 -2.39 -9.46
CA GLY A 32 -1.42 -2.26 -10.24
C GLY A 32 -2.54 -1.49 -9.53
N CYS A 33 -2.21 -0.45 -8.73
CA CYS A 33 -3.20 0.37 -8.04
C CYS A 33 -3.03 1.87 -8.30
N ASN A 34 -4.05 2.67 -7.97
CA ASN A 34 -4.02 4.12 -8.18
C ASN A 34 -2.96 4.79 -7.27
N ARG A 35 -2.24 5.80 -7.79
CA ARG A 35 -1.29 6.61 -7.01
C ARG A 35 -1.91 7.22 -5.74
N ARG A 36 -3.21 7.52 -5.74
CA ARG A 36 -3.95 7.99 -4.55
C ARG A 36 -3.99 6.92 -3.47
N THR A 37 -4.20 5.65 -3.83
CA THR A 37 -4.16 4.51 -2.90
C THR A 37 -2.77 4.34 -2.32
N VAL A 38 -1.73 4.41 -3.16
CA VAL A 38 -0.34 4.37 -2.70
C VAL A 38 -0.07 5.47 -1.67
N LYS A 39 -0.41 6.73 -1.99
CA LYS A 39 -0.22 7.85 -1.06
C LYS A 39 -0.99 7.67 0.24
N LYS A 40 -2.24 7.21 0.16
CA LYS A 40 -3.08 6.93 1.33
C LYS A 40 -2.41 5.91 2.25
N TYR A 41 -1.96 4.79 1.71
CA TYR A 41 -1.32 3.73 2.50
C TYR A 41 0.06 4.14 3.05
N LEU A 42 0.81 4.98 2.35
CA LEU A 42 2.07 5.52 2.87
C LEU A 42 1.86 6.54 3.99
N ALA A 43 0.71 7.22 4.03
CA ALA A 43 0.36 8.17 5.07
C ALA A 43 -0.23 7.50 6.32
N MET A 44 -0.66 6.25 6.21
CA MET A 44 -1.23 5.48 7.33
C MET A 44 -0.14 4.79 8.14
N ASP A 45 -0.29 4.76 9.46
CA ASP A 45 0.38 3.76 10.30
C ASP A 45 -0.40 2.43 10.34
N ASP A 46 0.18 1.42 11.00
CA ASP A 46 -0.37 0.06 11.00
C ASP A 46 -1.70 -0.01 11.76
N GLY A 47 -1.89 0.79 12.82
CA GLY A 47 -3.16 0.85 13.56
C GLY A 47 -4.27 1.59 12.80
N GLU A 48 -3.93 2.67 12.10
CA GLU A 48 -4.84 3.35 11.18
C GLU A 48 -5.29 2.46 10.03
N PHE A 49 -4.38 1.62 9.52
CA PHE A 49 -4.71 0.66 8.48
C PHE A 49 -5.61 -0.48 9.00
N GLU A 50 -5.32 -1.03 10.18
CA GLU A 50 -6.16 -2.04 10.82
C GLU A 50 -7.57 -1.51 11.09
N SER A 51 -7.71 -0.26 11.51
CA SER A 51 -9.01 0.39 11.74
C SER A 51 -9.77 0.72 10.44
N PHE A 52 -9.07 0.80 9.31
CA PHE A 52 -9.66 1.06 7.98
C PHE A 52 -10.20 -0.21 7.29
N LEU A 53 -9.74 -1.39 7.70
CA LEU A 53 -10.08 -2.67 7.07
C LEU A 53 -11.51 -3.11 7.34
#